data_AF-A0A3D1WF98-F1
#
_entry.id   AF-A0A3D1WF98-F1
#
_cell.length_a   1.000
_cell.length_b   1.000
_cell.length_c   1.000
_cell.angle_alpha   90.00
_cell.angle_beta   90.00
_cell.angle_gamma   90.00
#
_symmetry.space_group_name_H-M   'P 1'
#
loop_
_entity.id
_entity.type
_entity.pdbx_description
1 polymer ?
#
loop_
_entity_poly.entity_id
_entity_poly.type
_entity_poly.pdbx_seq_one_letter_code
_entity_poly.pdbx_strand_id
1 'polypeptide(L)'
;MMELAIKHLPVLPIAVALVGAALCLTIGESRLWLQRGVAWVAILLLLAVAVLAVNRTAAGEQFVYLLGNWKAPYGIALVVDKLTAMVLLLTAFVGAIVFAATTSKPADGKPVSTGTFFTPLFLLQLVGLNGAFLTADLFNLFVFFEVLLAASYGMLLQQSDQRRTNAATHYVVINLVGSAIFLLAVSLLYGVTGTLNMADLSQRISVIPAYSQALVAAAGFLLLVVFAIKAALLPLNFWLTNTYRAAVLPVAALFALMTKVGVVAVIRTMTLIFPEGGIVNQYMSQALLIIAPITLLVAAAGALSARDVRSLIGWSVIASAGLLITAVAMGGTKALSGALFYLVGSTLATALLFLNAAAIDEAGPRATSAGDLPSKAWAWTGALFFIGAAALAGLPPFAGFIGKATILVGSVNQMWQVWLWFTILGAGLVSMLAYARMGSRLFWKRDAAGLSPAYLVPAIAFAAVLICLTVFAAPIQRYTDQAAVELRRPKAMISNVLGKLPIQKPANQESNALGAPK
;
A
#
# COMPACT_ATOMS: atom_id res chain seq x y z
N MET A 1 -16.56 26.11 -6.31
CA MET A 1 -16.21 25.03 -5.35
C MET A 1 -15.54 23.84 -6.05
N MET A 2 -16.17 23.21 -7.06
CA MET A 2 -15.59 22.04 -7.75
C MET A 2 -14.26 22.33 -8.46
N GLU A 3 -14.10 23.47 -9.13
CA GLU A 3 -12.80 23.85 -9.74
C GLU A 3 -11.67 24.04 -8.72
N LEU A 4 -11.99 24.58 -7.54
CA LEU A 4 -10.99 24.77 -6.47
C LEU A 4 -10.54 23.40 -5.94
N ALA A 5 -11.49 22.47 -5.74
CA ALA A 5 -11.19 21.11 -5.33
C ALA A 5 -10.30 20.38 -6.36
N ILE A 6 -10.53 20.59 -7.67
CA ILE A 6 -9.70 20.03 -8.73
C ILE A 6 -8.28 20.62 -8.71
N LYS A 7 -8.15 21.94 -8.54
CA LYS A 7 -6.83 22.61 -8.47
C LYS A 7 -5.97 22.10 -7.31
N HIS A 8 -6.59 21.84 -6.16
CA HIS A 8 -5.88 21.35 -4.95
C HIS A 8 -5.99 19.83 -4.76
N LEU A 9 -6.48 19.10 -5.75
CA LEU A 9 -6.71 17.65 -5.68
C LEU A 9 -5.50 16.86 -5.17
N PRO A 10 -4.24 17.15 -5.57
CA PRO A 10 -3.08 16.40 -5.08
C PRO A 10 -2.74 16.63 -3.60
N VAL A 11 -3.06 17.79 -3.01
CA VAL A 11 -2.70 18.08 -1.61
C VAL A 11 -3.81 17.68 -0.63
N LEU A 12 -5.07 17.64 -1.09
CA LEU A 12 -6.23 17.32 -0.25
C LEU A 12 -6.10 16.00 0.54
N PRO A 13 -5.61 14.87 -0.03
CA PRO A 13 -5.49 13.63 0.72
C PRO A 13 -4.56 13.68 1.94
N ILE A 14 -3.57 14.57 1.90
CA ILE A 14 -2.61 14.78 2.99
C ILE A 14 -3.22 15.78 3.98
N ALA A 15 -3.71 16.91 3.49
CA ALA A 15 -4.23 17.99 4.32
C ALA A 15 -5.48 17.57 5.10
N VAL A 16 -6.44 16.89 4.48
CA VAL A 16 -7.67 16.42 5.13
C VAL A 16 -7.37 15.44 6.26
N ALA A 17 -6.49 14.47 6.00
CA ALA A 17 -6.09 13.48 7.01
C ALA A 17 -5.32 14.15 8.16
N LEU A 18 -4.42 15.09 7.86
CA LEU A 18 -3.59 15.77 8.85
C LEU A 18 -4.42 16.70 9.74
N VAL A 19 -5.30 17.51 9.15
CA VAL A 19 -6.22 18.38 9.90
C VAL A 19 -7.16 17.53 10.74
N GLY A 20 -7.70 16.43 10.19
CA GLY A 20 -8.52 15.49 10.95
C GLY A 20 -7.76 14.89 12.15
N ALA A 21 -6.50 14.50 11.98
CA ALA A 21 -5.67 13.98 13.06
C ALA A 21 -5.42 15.04 14.15
N ALA A 22 -5.07 16.27 13.76
CA ALA A 22 -4.84 17.38 14.68
C ALA A 22 -6.11 17.73 15.47
N LEU A 23 -7.26 17.82 14.79
CA LEU A 23 -8.55 18.06 15.45
C LEU A 23 -8.88 16.95 16.46
N CYS A 24 -8.69 15.68 16.08
CA CYS A 24 -8.89 14.55 17.00
C CYS A 24 -8.01 14.67 18.25
N LEU A 25 -6.73 15.06 18.11
CA LEU A 25 -5.84 15.30 19.24
C LEU A 25 -6.35 16.44 20.15
N THR A 26 -6.81 17.55 19.57
CA THR A 26 -7.32 18.70 20.35
C THR A 26 -8.63 18.43 21.08
N ILE A 27 -9.53 17.62 20.49
CA ILE A 27 -10.79 17.24 21.12
C ILE A 27 -10.54 16.43 22.41
N GLY A 28 -9.42 15.70 22.45
CA GLY A 28 -9.02 14.93 23.60
C GLY A 28 -9.95 13.75 23.92
N GLU A 29 -9.60 13.04 24.98
CA GLU A 29 -10.09 11.70 25.29
C GLU A 29 -11.55 11.67 25.78
N SER A 30 -12.03 12.80 26.30
CA SER A 30 -13.35 12.91 26.93
C SER A 30 -14.51 12.85 25.93
N ARG A 31 -14.26 13.06 24.64
CA ARG A 31 -15.31 13.16 23.61
C ARG A 31 -15.04 12.25 22.40
N LEU A 32 -14.91 10.94 22.67
CA LEU A 32 -14.63 9.92 21.64
C LEU A 32 -15.63 9.93 20.47
N TRP A 33 -16.90 10.26 20.71
CA TRP A 33 -17.90 10.34 19.64
C TRP A 33 -17.61 11.48 18.65
N LEU A 34 -17.15 12.64 19.14
CA LEU A 34 -16.73 13.77 18.28
C LEU A 34 -15.48 13.41 17.51
N GLN A 35 -14.48 12.81 18.16
CA GLN A 35 -13.26 12.34 17.48
C GLN A 35 -13.61 11.37 16.33
N ARG A 36 -14.48 10.40 16.59
CA ARG A 36 -14.94 9.45 15.56
C ARG A 36 -15.71 10.14 14.45
N GLY A 37 -16.56 11.12 14.78
CA GLY A 37 -17.27 11.94 13.80
C GLY A 37 -16.32 12.70 12.87
N VAL A 38 -15.32 13.38 13.45
CA VAL A 38 -14.28 14.10 12.68
C VAL A 38 -13.49 13.15 11.78
N ALA A 39 -13.09 11.99 12.30
CA ALA A 39 -12.38 10.98 11.53
C ALA A 39 -13.24 10.43 10.38
N TRP A 40 -14.53 10.18 10.60
CA TRP A 40 -15.45 9.77 9.53
C TRP A 40 -15.58 10.84 8.44
N VAL A 41 -15.75 12.10 8.82
CA VAL A 41 -15.79 13.21 7.86
C VAL A 41 -14.49 13.25 7.04
N ALA A 42 -13.33 13.14 7.70
CA ALA A 42 -12.04 13.12 7.01
C ALA A 42 -11.95 11.93 6.04
N ILE A 43 -12.27 10.71 6.47
CA ILE A 43 -12.18 9.50 5.65
C ILE A 43 -13.15 9.53 4.45
N LEU A 44 -14.39 10.02 4.64
CA LEU A 44 -15.35 10.16 3.55
C LEU A 44 -14.91 11.22 2.54
N LEU A 45 -14.30 12.31 3.00
CA LEU A 45 -13.68 13.31 2.11
C LEU A 45 -12.49 12.71 1.35
N LEU A 46 -11.63 11.91 2.00
CA LEU A 46 -10.54 11.19 1.33
C LEU A 46 -11.08 10.25 0.24
N LEU A 47 -12.14 9.51 0.53
CA LEU A 47 -12.78 8.62 -0.43
C LEU A 47 -13.33 9.41 -1.63
N ALA A 48 -14.03 10.52 -1.38
CA ALA A 48 -14.56 11.38 -2.44
C ALA A 48 -13.44 11.96 -3.33
N VAL A 49 -12.36 12.44 -2.71
CA VAL A 49 -11.19 12.95 -3.44
C VAL A 49 -10.50 11.85 -4.25
N ALA A 50 -10.38 10.64 -3.71
CA ALA A 50 -9.76 9.53 -4.42
C ALA A 50 -10.62 9.03 -5.61
N VAL A 51 -11.95 9.00 -5.46
CA VAL A 51 -12.88 8.71 -6.57
C VAL A 51 -12.76 9.77 -7.66
N LEU A 52 -12.72 11.06 -7.27
CA LEU A 52 -12.50 12.15 -8.22
C LEU A 52 -11.16 12.03 -8.94
N ALA A 53 -10.09 11.67 -8.22
CA ALA A 53 -8.77 11.44 -8.79
C ALA A 53 -8.81 10.34 -9.86
N VAL A 54 -9.39 9.17 -9.56
CA VAL A 54 -9.51 8.05 -10.51
C VAL A 54 -10.33 8.43 -11.74
N ASN A 55 -11.46 9.13 -11.58
CA ASN A 55 -12.28 9.56 -12.71
C ASN A 55 -11.52 10.49 -13.66
N ARG A 56 -10.73 11.42 -13.11
CA ARG A 56 -9.95 12.39 -13.88
C ARG A 56 -8.74 11.74 -14.56
N THR A 57 -8.00 10.88 -13.85
CA THR A 57 -6.85 10.18 -14.42
C THR A 57 -7.26 9.13 -15.45
N ALA A 58 -8.44 8.53 -15.31
CA ALA A 58 -9.05 7.67 -16.33
C ALA A 58 -9.37 8.43 -17.62
N ALA A 59 -9.72 9.72 -17.53
CA ALA A 59 -9.90 10.60 -18.69
C ALA A 59 -8.58 11.06 -19.33
N GLY A 60 -7.43 10.64 -18.79
CA GLY A 60 -6.10 10.99 -19.30
C GLY A 60 -5.49 12.24 -18.66
N GLU A 61 -6.15 12.86 -17.68
CA GLU A 61 -5.60 14.00 -16.96
C GLU A 61 -4.46 13.58 -16.01
N GLN A 62 -3.45 14.43 -15.86
CA GLN A 62 -2.38 14.29 -14.87
C GLN A 62 -2.26 15.61 -14.10
N PHE A 63 -2.20 15.54 -12.77
CA PHE A 63 -2.11 16.73 -11.94
C PHE A 63 -0.74 16.85 -11.30
N VAL A 64 -0.16 18.05 -11.37
CA VAL A 64 1.07 18.42 -10.67
C VAL A 64 0.76 19.61 -9.77
N TYR A 65 1.10 19.47 -8.48
CA TYR A 65 0.91 20.49 -7.47
C TYR A 65 2.26 20.91 -6.88
N LEU A 66 2.60 22.18 -7.06
CA LEU A 66 3.83 22.78 -6.52
C LEU A 66 3.58 23.26 -5.10
N LEU A 67 4.14 22.56 -4.12
CA LEU A 67 3.97 22.92 -2.72
C LEU A 67 4.72 24.23 -2.42
N GLY A 68 4.05 25.19 -1.80
CA GLY A 68 4.59 26.54 -1.59
C GLY A 68 4.76 27.37 -2.86
N ASN A 69 4.24 26.92 -4.01
CA ASN A 69 4.33 27.61 -5.30
C ASN A 69 5.78 27.83 -5.81
N TRP A 70 6.74 27.03 -5.34
CA TRP A 70 8.11 27.02 -5.84
C TRP A 70 8.23 26.13 -7.08
N LYS A 71 8.94 26.60 -8.10
CA LYS A 71 9.14 25.82 -9.34
C LYS A 71 9.97 24.57 -9.07
N ALA A 72 9.59 23.43 -9.65
CA ALA A 72 10.44 22.24 -9.69
C ALA A 72 11.72 22.56 -10.50
N PRO A 73 12.91 22.06 -10.09
CA PRO A 73 13.16 21.06 -9.05
C PRO A 73 13.39 21.60 -7.62
N TYR A 74 13.33 22.92 -7.40
CA TYR A 74 13.65 23.52 -6.09
C TYR A 74 12.53 23.38 -5.04
N GLY A 75 11.28 23.22 -5.50
CA GLY A 75 10.11 22.96 -4.66
C GLY A 75 9.66 21.50 -4.65
N ILE A 76 8.93 21.11 -3.61
CA ILE A 76 8.29 19.80 -3.53
C ILE A 76 7.11 19.75 -4.50
N ALA A 77 7.09 18.74 -5.38
CA ALA A 77 5.98 18.47 -6.28
C ALA A 77 5.18 17.25 -5.81
N LEU A 78 3.86 17.38 -5.78
CA LEU A 78 2.93 16.26 -5.63
C LEU A 78 2.31 15.93 -7.00
N VAL A 79 2.23 14.65 -7.34
CA VAL A 79 1.74 14.19 -8.64
C VAL A 79 0.60 13.21 -8.45
N VAL A 80 -0.46 13.41 -9.22
CA VAL A 80 -1.57 12.46 -9.35
C VAL A 80 -1.58 11.94 -10.78
N ASP A 81 -1.08 10.72 -10.93
CA ASP A 81 -1.16 9.87 -12.13
C ASP A 81 -2.11 8.68 -11.88
N LYS A 82 -2.27 7.80 -12.88
CA LYS A 82 -3.19 6.66 -12.74
C LYS A 82 -2.80 5.70 -11.61
N LEU A 83 -1.51 5.47 -11.40
CA LEU A 83 -1.00 4.64 -10.31
C LEU A 83 -1.38 5.23 -8.95
N THR A 84 -1.10 6.51 -8.77
CA THR A 84 -1.35 7.27 -7.53
C THR A 84 -2.84 7.31 -7.22
N ALA A 85 -3.68 7.66 -8.20
CA ALA A 85 -5.13 7.69 -8.02
C ALA A 85 -5.67 6.31 -7.59
N MET A 86 -5.17 5.22 -8.19
CA MET A 86 -5.56 3.86 -7.83
C MET A 86 -5.19 3.50 -6.39
N VAL A 87 -3.96 3.79 -5.96
CA VAL A 87 -3.51 3.46 -4.59
C VAL A 87 -4.10 4.39 -3.53
N LEU A 88 -4.43 5.64 -3.88
CA LEU A 88 -5.21 6.54 -3.01
C LEU A 88 -6.63 6.01 -2.82
N LEU A 89 -7.29 5.54 -3.88
CA LEU A 89 -8.62 4.95 -3.77
C LEU A 89 -8.60 3.68 -2.92
N LEU A 90 -7.63 2.80 -3.15
CA LEU A 90 -7.42 1.61 -2.34
C LEU A 90 -7.19 1.96 -0.86
N THR A 91 -6.37 2.97 -0.59
CA THR A 91 -6.06 3.44 0.78
C THR A 91 -7.30 4.01 1.46
N ALA A 92 -8.06 4.88 0.80
CA ALA A 92 -9.29 5.45 1.34
C ALA A 92 -10.35 4.37 1.60
N PHE A 93 -10.48 3.40 0.70
CA PHE A 93 -11.44 2.31 0.82
C PHE A 93 -11.12 1.35 1.97
N VAL A 94 -9.88 0.87 2.05
CA VAL A 94 -9.40 0.04 3.16
C VAL A 94 -9.50 0.82 4.47
N GLY A 95 -9.10 2.09 4.48
CA GLY A 95 -9.22 2.98 5.62
C GLY A 95 -10.65 3.09 6.13
N ALA A 96 -11.63 3.30 5.24
CA ALA A 96 -13.04 3.39 5.61
C ALA A 96 -13.59 2.10 6.23
N ILE A 97 -13.33 0.95 5.61
CA ILE A 97 -13.84 -0.34 6.11
C ILE A 97 -13.18 -0.71 7.44
N VAL A 98 -11.86 -0.54 7.56
CA VAL A 98 -11.15 -0.84 8.81
C VAL A 98 -11.59 0.11 9.93
N PHE A 99 -11.80 1.39 9.64
CA PHE A 99 -12.30 2.34 10.62
C PHE A 99 -13.75 2.03 11.05
N ALA A 100 -14.58 1.51 10.14
CA ALA A 100 -15.90 0.96 10.49
C ALA A 100 -15.78 -0.18 11.50
N ALA A 101 -14.84 -1.10 11.28
CA ALA A 101 -14.61 -2.24 12.15
C ALA A 101 -14.17 -1.84 13.57
N THR A 102 -13.39 -0.76 13.71
CA THR A 102 -12.91 -0.29 15.03
C THR A 102 -13.90 0.59 15.79
N THR A 103 -14.83 1.24 15.08
CA THR A 103 -15.84 2.12 15.69
C THR A 103 -17.14 1.39 16.04
N SER A 104 -17.37 0.23 15.44
CA SER A 104 -18.50 -0.66 15.76
C SER A 104 -18.40 -1.20 17.20
N LYS A 105 -19.55 -1.37 17.86
CA LYS A 105 -19.61 -1.96 19.21
C LYS A 105 -19.60 -3.49 19.11
N PRO A 106 -18.62 -4.19 19.72
CA PRO A 106 -18.68 -5.62 20.00
C PRO A 106 -19.97 -6.04 20.72
N ALA A 107 -20.32 -7.32 20.63
CA ALA A 107 -21.50 -7.89 21.29
C ALA A 107 -21.49 -7.67 22.82
N ASP A 108 -20.29 -7.59 23.41
CA ASP A 108 -20.08 -7.37 24.85
C ASP A 108 -20.25 -5.89 25.28
N GLY A 109 -20.59 -4.99 24.35
CA GLY A 109 -20.81 -3.56 24.62
C GLY A 109 -19.54 -2.75 24.93
N LYS A 110 -18.41 -3.42 25.16
CA LYS A 110 -17.10 -2.78 25.37
C LYS A 110 -16.51 -2.36 24.02
N PRO A 111 -16.11 -1.09 23.83
CA PRO A 111 -15.47 -0.67 22.58
C PRO A 111 -14.23 -1.53 22.31
N VAL A 112 -13.95 -1.82 21.03
CA VAL A 112 -12.71 -2.47 20.62
C VAL A 112 -11.56 -1.71 21.26
N SER A 113 -10.83 -2.36 22.17
CA SER A 113 -9.76 -1.73 22.94
C SER A 113 -8.63 -1.33 22.01
N THR A 114 -8.76 -0.15 21.44
CA THR A 114 -7.81 0.44 20.51
C THR A 114 -6.89 1.43 21.24
N GLY A 115 -7.08 1.68 22.54
CA GLY A 115 -6.28 2.66 23.27
C GLY A 115 -6.59 4.09 22.84
N THR A 116 -6.16 5.05 23.65
CA THR A 116 -6.73 6.40 23.61
C THR A 116 -6.31 7.23 22.40
N PHE A 117 -5.12 6.98 21.86
CA PHE A 117 -4.58 7.70 20.69
C PHE A 117 -4.84 7.00 19.36
N PHE A 118 -5.73 6.01 19.30
CA PHE A 118 -5.97 5.24 18.07
C PHE A 118 -6.45 6.10 16.91
N THR A 119 -7.54 6.85 17.09
CA THR A 119 -8.14 7.66 16.02
C THR A 119 -7.15 8.65 15.40
N PRO A 120 -6.40 9.45 16.17
CA PRO A 120 -5.40 10.34 15.58
C PRO A 120 -4.23 9.58 14.94
N LEU A 121 -3.74 8.48 15.53
CA LEU A 121 -2.69 7.65 14.92
C LEU A 121 -3.15 6.99 13.62
N PHE A 122 -4.42 6.57 13.54
CA PHE A 122 -5.04 6.04 12.33
C PHE A 122 -5.07 7.08 11.21
N LEU A 123 -5.46 8.32 11.52
CA LEU A 123 -5.44 9.41 10.53
C LEU A 123 -4.01 9.80 10.13
N LEU A 124 -3.05 9.79 11.07
CA LEU A 124 -1.62 9.99 10.74
C LEU A 124 -1.06 8.86 9.86
N GLN A 125 -1.51 7.62 10.06
CA GLN A 125 -1.19 6.51 9.15
C GLN A 125 -1.67 6.83 7.72
N LEU A 126 -2.89 7.36 7.57
CA LEU A 126 -3.42 7.78 6.27
C LEU A 126 -2.65 8.97 5.68
N VAL A 127 -2.18 9.92 6.50
CA VAL A 127 -1.29 11.01 6.06
C VAL A 127 -0.02 10.44 5.43
N GLY A 128 0.66 9.54 6.14
CA GLY A 128 1.90 8.92 5.67
C GLY A 128 1.69 8.07 4.42
N LEU A 129 0.62 7.27 4.36
CA LEU A 129 0.26 6.46 3.18
C LEU A 129 -0.01 7.35 1.96
N ASN A 130 -0.92 8.32 2.08
CA ASN A 130 -1.29 9.21 0.98
C ASN A 130 -0.09 10.03 0.50
N GLY A 131 0.69 10.60 1.44
CA GLY A 131 1.86 11.41 1.13
C GLY A 131 2.95 10.62 0.39
N ALA A 132 3.24 9.39 0.82
CA ALA A 132 4.21 8.53 0.16
C ALA A 132 3.82 8.18 -1.28
N PHE A 133 2.52 8.02 -1.56
CA PHE A 133 2.04 7.79 -2.92
C PHE A 133 2.01 9.05 -3.78
N LEU A 134 1.79 10.23 -3.19
CA LEU A 134 1.65 11.50 -3.92
C LEU A 134 2.98 12.18 -4.26
N THR A 135 4.02 11.99 -3.44
CA THR A 135 5.26 12.75 -3.58
C THR A 135 6.09 12.37 -4.81
N ALA A 136 6.58 13.37 -5.55
CA ALA A 136 7.54 13.22 -6.63
C ALA A 136 8.97 13.66 -6.22
N ASP A 137 9.26 13.62 -4.93
CA ASP A 137 10.56 13.95 -4.33
C ASP A 137 11.01 12.85 -3.36
N LEU A 138 12.27 12.41 -3.45
CA LEU A 138 12.83 11.31 -2.65
C LEU A 138 12.96 11.65 -1.16
N PHE A 139 13.34 12.89 -0.81
CA PHE A 139 13.45 13.26 0.60
C PHE A 139 12.07 13.38 1.23
N ASN A 140 11.11 13.94 0.49
CA ASN A 140 9.73 13.99 0.97
C ASN A 140 9.09 12.58 1.05
N LEU A 141 9.51 11.64 0.20
CA LEU A 141 9.15 10.21 0.35
C LEU A 141 9.66 9.63 1.66
N PHE A 142 10.91 9.93 2.05
CA PHE A 142 11.45 9.57 3.36
C PHE A 142 10.63 10.15 4.50
N VAL A 143 10.29 11.44 4.44
CA VAL A 143 9.49 12.09 5.48
C VAL A 143 8.14 11.38 5.65
N PHE A 144 7.44 11.05 4.57
CA PHE A 144 6.18 10.33 4.67
C PHE A 144 6.34 8.88 5.13
N PHE A 145 7.47 8.21 4.86
CA PHE A 145 7.78 6.92 5.45
C PHE A 145 7.90 7.04 6.98
N GLU A 146 8.59 8.06 7.49
CA GLU A 146 8.73 8.26 8.93
C GLU A 146 7.39 8.60 9.60
N VAL A 147 6.55 9.43 8.98
CA VAL A 147 5.20 9.72 9.48
C VAL A 147 4.36 8.44 9.54
N LEU A 148 4.39 7.64 8.48
CA LEU A 148 3.71 6.35 8.39
C LEU A 148 4.19 5.35 9.44
N LEU A 149 5.50 5.31 9.70
CA LEU A 149 6.12 4.41 10.67
C LEU A 149 5.85 4.84 12.11
N ALA A 150 5.96 6.13 12.41
CA ALA A 150 5.67 6.64 13.75
C ALA A 150 4.23 6.33 14.15
N ALA A 151 3.28 6.50 13.22
CA ALA A 151 1.88 6.13 13.41
C ALA A 151 1.70 4.62 13.66
N SER A 152 2.36 3.76 12.88
CA SER A 152 2.25 2.32 13.03
C SER A 152 2.89 1.78 14.31
N TYR A 153 4.01 2.35 14.75
CA TYR A 153 4.63 2.03 16.04
C TYR A 153 3.68 2.34 17.19
N GLY A 154 3.05 3.53 17.17
CA GLY A 154 2.07 3.93 18.17
C GLY A 154 0.88 2.98 18.23
N MET A 155 0.33 2.57 17.07
CA MET A 155 -0.79 1.63 17.02
C MET A 155 -0.44 0.21 17.49
N LEU A 156 0.80 -0.23 17.27
CA LEU A 156 1.27 -1.54 17.72
C LEU A 156 1.43 -1.62 19.25
N LEU A 157 1.85 -0.51 19.87
CA LEU A 157 2.18 -0.41 21.30
C LEU A 157 1.01 0.02 22.21
N GLN A 158 -0.20 0.20 21.67
CA GLN A 158 -1.35 0.70 22.42
C GLN A 158 -1.84 -0.19 23.58
N GLN A 159 -1.47 -1.46 23.62
CA GLN A 159 -1.76 -2.33 24.77
C GLN A 159 -0.45 -2.90 25.31
N SER A 160 -0.29 -2.81 26.62
CA SER A 160 0.87 -3.32 27.35
C SER A 160 0.88 -4.85 27.33
N ASP A 161 1.61 -5.43 26.36
CA ASP A 161 1.86 -6.88 26.24
C ASP A 161 3.32 -7.10 25.85
N GLN A 162 4.03 -7.93 26.61
CA GLN A 162 5.44 -8.26 26.36
C GLN A 162 5.67 -8.76 24.92
N ARG A 163 4.73 -9.53 24.36
CA ARG A 163 4.84 -10.03 22.98
C ARG A 163 4.80 -8.89 21.97
N ARG A 164 3.95 -7.89 22.21
CA ARG A 164 3.82 -6.70 21.35
C ARG A 164 5.04 -5.80 21.47
N THR A 165 5.53 -5.57 22.69
CA THR A 165 6.75 -4.80 22.92
C THR A 165 7.94 -5.44 22.20
N ASN A 166 8.14 -6.75 22.35
CA ASN A 166 9.22 -7.45 21.65
C ASN A 166 9.11 -7.34 20.12
N ALA A 167 7.92 -7.53 19.55
CA ALA A 167 7.69 -7.39 18.11
C ALA A 167 7.90 -5.94 17.64
N ALA A 168 7.40 -4.97 18.41
CA ALA A 168 7.56 -3.54 18.13
C ALA A 168 9.03 -3.11 18.16
N THR A 169 9.83 -3.58 19.11
CA THR A 169 11.26 -3.27 19.16
C THR A 169 11.97 -3.75 17.90
N HIS A 170 11.75 -4.99 17.47
CA HIS A 170 12.35 -5.50 16.23
C HIS A 170 11.87 -4.70 15.01
N TYR A 171 10.58 -4.36 14.97
CA TYR A 171 9.97 -3.57 13.91
C TYR A 171 10.53 -2.15 13.82
N VAL A 172 10.71 -1.47 14.96
CA VAL A 172 11.28 -0.11 15.04
C VAL A 172 12.75 -0.14 14.63
N VAL A 173 13.55 -1.06 15.18
CA VAL A 173 14.99 -1.14 14.92
C VAL A 173 15.28 -1.37 13.43
N ILE A 174 14.64 -2.36 12.80
CA ILE A 174 14.90 -2.67 11.39
C ILE A 174 14.51 -1.50 10.47
N ASN A 175 13.44 -0.79 10.83
CA ASN A 175 12.98 0.33 10.03
C ASN A 175 13.85 1.56 10.23
N LEU A 176 14.32 1.86 11.44
CA LEU A 176 15.28 2.93 11.68
C LEU A 176 16.60 2.68 10.94
N VAL A 177 17.09 1.43 10.91
CA VAL A 177 18.25 1.06 10.09
C VAL A 177 17.97 1.30 8.61
N GLY A 178 16.81 0.86 8.11
CA GLY A 178 16.39 1.13 6.74
C GLY A 178 16.31 2.64 6.43
N SER A 179 15.84 3.44 7.38
CA SER A 179 15.74 4.90 7.27
C SER A 179 17.10 5.59 7.25
N ALA A 180 18.07 5.10 8.03
CA ALA A 180 19.46 5.57 7.95
C ALA A 180 20.08 5.24 6.58
N ILE A 181 19.87 4.02 6.07
CA ILE A 181 20.33 3.62 4.72
C ILE A 181 19.64 4.49 3.65
N PHE A 182 18.36 4.83 3.82
CA PHE A 182 17.64 5.72 2.90
C PHE A 182 18.29 7.10 2.83
N LEU A 183 18.56 7.70 3.99
CA LEU A 183 19.24 9.00 4.06
C LEU A 183 20.62 8.95 3.43
N LEU A 184 21.38 7.87 3.61
CA LEU A 184 22.66 7.68 2.92
C LEU A 184 22.48 7.61 1.39
N ALA A 185 21.52 6.83 0.89
CA ALA A 185 21.25 6.70 -0.54
C ALA A 185 20.86 8.05 -1.17
N VAL A 186 19.96 8.79 -0.51
CA VAL A 186 19.50 10.12 -0.95
C VAL A 186 20.63 11.14 -0.87
N SER A 187 21.47 11.10 0.17
CA SER A 187 22.63 11.99 0.30
C SER A 187 23.65 11.77 -0.82
N LEU A 188 23.89 10.50 -1.19
CA LEU A 188 24.76 10.16 -2.33
C LEU A 188 24.17 10.66 -3.65
N LEU A 189 22.87 10.43 -3.90
CA LEU A 189 22.21 10.95 -5.10
C LEU A 189 22.27 12.47 -5.17
N TYR A 190 21.97 13.16 -4.07
CA TYR A 190 22.06 14.61 -4.01
C TYR A 190 23.49 15.12 -4.22
N GLY A 191 24.48 14.47 -3.61
CA GLY A 191 25.89 14.85 -3.74
C GLY A 191 26.40 14.80 -5.19
N VAL A 192 25.87 13.89 -6.01
CA VAL A 192 26.27 13.76 -7.42
C VAL A 192 25.37 14.55 -8.37
N THR A 193 24.06 14.49 -8.17
CA THR A 193 23.08 15.07 -9.12
C THR A 193 22.66 16.49 -8.76
N GLY A 194 22.78 16.89 -7.49
CA GLY A 194 22.34 18.19 -6.98
C GLY A 194 20.82 18.36 -6.86
N THR A 195 20.03 17.28 -6.96
CA THR A 195 18.57 17.33 -6.94
C THR A 195 17.99 16.07 -6.30
N LEU A 196 16.79 16.17 -5.73
CA LEU A 196 16.04 15.03 -5.16
C LEU A 196 14.64 14.88 -5.76
N ASN A 197 14.28 15.79 -6.67
CA ASN A 197 13.07 15.69 -7.47
C ASN A 197 13.22 14.52 -8.45
N MET A 198 12.29 13.56 -8.40
CA MET A 198 12.39 12.32 -9.18
C MET A 198 12.39 12.56 -10.70
N ALA A 199 11.71 13.60 -11.18
CA ALA A 199 11.69 13.95 -12.59
C ALA A 199 13.02 14.56 -13.07
N ASP A 200 13.61 15.45 -12.26
CA ASP A 200 14.93 16.05 -12.55
C ASP A 200 16.06 15.01 -12.42
N LEU A 201 15.98 14.13 -11.41
CA LEU A 201 16.89 12.99 -11.25
C LEU A 201 16.96 12.13 -12.52
N SER A 202 15.82 11.81 -13.12
CA SER A 202 15.73 11.03 -14.36
C SER A 202 16.55 11.66 -15.50
N GLN A 203 16.47 12.99 -15.66
CA GLN A 203 17.22 13.70 -16.69
C GLN A 203 18.71 13.75 -16.38
N ARG A 204 19.09 14.07 -15.13
CA ARG A 204 20.49 14.22 -14.72
C ARG A 204 21.27 12.90 -14.73
N ILE A 205 20.65 11.81 -14.29
CA ILE A 205 21.26 10.47 -14.30
C ILE A 205 21.57 10.03 -15.74
N SER A 206 20.70 10.39 -16.70
CA SER A 206 20.86 10.03 -18.11
C SER A 206 22.08 10.67 -18.79
N VAL A 207 22.63 11.75 -18.23
CA VAL A 207 23.77 12.50 -18.79
C VAL A 207 24.98 12.54 -17.86
N ILE A 208 25.01 11.69 -16.84
CA ILE A 208 26.03 11.77 -15.79
C ILE A 208 27.39 11.24 -16.29
N PRO A 209 28.51 11.88 -15.91
CA PRO A 209 29.84 11.42 -16.32
C PRO A 209 30.14 10.00 -15.86
N ALA A 210 30.93 9.26 -16.66
CA ALA A 210 31.26 7.86 -16.40
C ALA A 210 31.87 7.61 -15.00
N TYR A 211 32.71 8.53 -14.50
CA TYR A 211 33.33 8.40 -13.17
C TYR A 211 32.32 8.46 -12.01
N SER A 212 31.14 9.04 -12.23
CA SER A 212 30.07 9.17 -11.21
C SER A 212 29.01 8.07 -11.31
N GLN A 213 29.00 7.28 -12.39
CA GLN A 213 27.98 6.24 -12.62
C GLN A 213 28.00 5.17 -11.54
N ALA A 214 29.18 4.78 -11.05
CA ALA A 214 29.30 3.81 -9.97
C ALA A 214 28.64 4.29 -8.67
N LEU A 215 28.78 5.58 -8.34
CA LEU A 215 28.18 6.16 -7.14
C LEU A 215 26.66 6.24 -7.23
N VAL A 216 26.14 6.61 -8.41
CA VAL A 216 24.70 6.61 -8.71
C VAL A 216 24.13 5.20 -8.67
N ALA A 217 24.85 4.21 -9.23
CA ALA A 217 24.46 2.81 -9.17
C ALA A 217 24.41 2.32 -7.72
N ALA A 218 25.44 2.61 -6.92
CA ALA A 218 25.47 2.28 -5.50
C ALA A 218 24.28 2.88 -4.75
N ALA A 219 23.97 4.17 -5.00
CA ALA A 219 22.81 4.80 -4.39
C ALA A 219 21.48 4.17 -4.84
N GLY A 220 21.36 3.78 -6.11
CA GLY A 220 20.21 3.03 -6.63
C GLY A 220 20.02 1.68 -5.96
N PHE A 221 21.11 0.93 -5.72
CA PHE A 221 21.07 -0.33 -4.97
C PHE A 221 20.75 -0.13 -3.49
N LEU A 222 21.26 0.93 -2.85
CA LEU A 222 20.88 1.26 -1.48
C LEU A 222 19.39 1.60 -1.38
N LEU A 223 18.84 2.37 -2.34
CA LEU A 223 17.39 2.60 -2.42
C LEU A 223 16.62 1.28 -2.57
N LEU A 224 17.11 0.36 -3.44
CA LEU A 224 16.50 -0.95 -3.60
C LEU A 224 16.48 -1.75 -2.29
N VAL A 225 17.58 -1.73 -1.53
CA VAL A 225 17.65 -2.37 -0.20
C VAL A 225 16.60 -1.78 0.73
N VAL A 226 16.45 -0.46 0.78
CA VAL A 226 15.44 0.15 1.66
C VAL A 226 14.02 -0.24 1.24
N PHE A 227 13.71 -0.19 -0.06
CA PHE A 227 12.40 -0.58 -0.54
C PHE A 227 12.14 -2.08 -0.39
N ALA A 228 13.18 -2.91 -0.46
CA ALA A 228 13.13 -4.33 -0.13
C ALA A 228 12.81 -4.58 1.35
N ILE A 229 13.36 -3.77 2.28
CA ILE A 229 12.97 -3.81 3.71
C ILE A 229 11.49 -3.47 3.84
N LYS A 230 11.02 -2.39 3.20
CA LYS A 230 9.61 -1.94 3.26
C LYS A 230 8.64 -2.95 2.64
N ALA A 231 9.03 -3.59 1.54
CA ALA A 231 8.27 -4.63 0.87
C ALA A 231 8.43 -6.02 1.52
N ALA A 232 9.31 -6.16 2.51
CA ALA A 232 9.65 -7.43 3.17
C ALA A 232 10.11 -8.52 2.19
N LEU A 233 11.06 -8.20 1.31
CA LEU A 233 11.75 -9.21 0.49
C LEU A 233 12.79 -9.96 1.30
N LEU A 234 13.14 -11.19 0.92
CA LEU A 234 14.29 -11.89 1.50
C LEU A 234 15.61 -11.18 1.16
N PRO A 235 16.61 -11.19 2.05
CA PRO A 235 16.60 -11.73 3.43
C PRO A 235 16.12 -10.70 4.47
N LEU A 236 15.32 -9.70 4.11
CA LEU A 236 14.98 -8.55 4.96
C LEU A 236 13.52 -8.60 5.50
N ASN A 237 12.89 -9.76 5.42
CA ASN A 237 11.47 -9.97 5.71
C ASN A 237 11.14 -10.36 7.17
N PHE A 238 12.17 -10.59 8.01
CA PHE A 238 12.04 -11.18 9.34
C PHE A 238 11.15 -10.40 10.32
N TRP A 239 10.92 -9.12 10.06
CA TRP A 239 10.11 -8.25 10.92
C TRP A 239 8.60 -8.44 10.71
N LEU A 240 8.15 -8.78 9.50
CA LEU A 240 6.75 -8.60 9.10
C LEU A 240 5.80 -9.56 9.83
N THR A 241 6.06 -10.86 9.76
CA THR A 241 5.14 -11.89 10.30
C THR A 241 4.93 -11.74 11.80
N ASN A 242 6.01 -11.52 12.56
CA ASN A 242 5.95 -11.31 13.99
C ASN A 242 5.18 -10.03 14.35
N THR A 243 5.42 -8.94 13.62
CA THR A 243 4.74 -7.65 13.83
C THR A 243 3.24 -7.77 13.59
N TYR A 244 2.83 -8.37 12.46
CA TYR A 244 1.43 -8.46 12.07
C TYR A 244 0.66 -9.46 12.93
N ARG A 245 1.33 -10.52 13.41
CA ARG A 245 0.76 -11.47 14.37
C ARG A 245 0.49 -10.82 15.74
N ALA A 246 1.37 -9.92 16.17
CA ALA A 246 1.28 -9.22 17.45
C ALA A 246 0.27 -8.04 17.42
N ALA A 247 0.09 -7.40 16.27
CA ALA A 247 -0.85 -6.31 16.10
C ALA A 247 -2.31 -6.71 16.41
N VAL A 248 -3.12 -5.74 16.83
CA VAL A 248 -4.57 -5.92 16.89
C VAL A 248 -5.09 -6.10 15.46
N LEU A 249 -6.01 -7.02 15.25
CA LEU A 249 -6.38 -7.49 13.91
C LEU A 249 -6.88 -6.40 12.95
N PRO A 250 -7.69 -5.39 13.36
CA PRO A 250 -8.02 -4.27 12.48
C PRO A 250 -6.80 -3.43 12.09
N VAL A 251 -5.83 -3.25 13.00
CA VAL A 251 -4.56 -2.59 12.69
C VAL A 251 -3.77 -3.42 11.67
N ALA A 252 -3.71 -4.74 11.85
CA ALA A 252 -3.07 -5.64 10.88
C ALA A 252 -3.75 -5.59 9.49
N ALA A 253 -5.07 -5.42 9.44
CA ALA A 253 -5.81 -5.22 8.20
C ALA A 253 -5.41 -3.91 7.49
N LEU A 254 -5.25 -2.80 8.23
CA LEU A 254 -4.72 -1.55 7.69
C LEU A 254 -3.26 -1.72 7.23
N PHE A 255 -2.47 -2.49 7.97
CA PHE A 255 -1.06 -2.74 7.65
C PHE A 255 -0.88 -3.49 6.32
N ALA A 256 -1.90 -4.16 5.80
CA ALA A 256 -1.89 -4.73 4.45
C ALA A 256 -1.45 -3.72 3.36
N LEU A 257 -1.66 -2.42 3.57
CA LEU A 257 -1.21 -1.34 2.69
C LEU A 257 0.28 -1.02 2.79
N MET A 258 0.93 -1.29 3.93
CA MET A 258 2.28 -0.79 4.21
C MET A 258 3.34 -1.37 3.29
N THR A 259 3.25 -2.66 2.97
CA THR A 259 4.17 -3.27 2.00
C THR A 259 3.97 -2.73 0.59
N LYS A 260 2.77 -2.22 0.27
CA LYS A 260 2.46 -1.66 -1.06
C LYS A 260 3.15 -0.33 -1.28
N VAL A 261 3.43 0.41 -0.21
CA VAL A 261 4.30 1.60 -0.27
C VAL A 261 5.68 1.24 -0.79
N GLY A 262 6.30 0.17 -0.26
CA GLY A 262 7.58 -0.33 -0.75
C GLY A 262 7.51 -0.75 -2.23
N VAL A 263 6.47 -1.48 -2.61
CA VAL A 263 6.26 -1.90 -4.02
C VAL A 263 6.12 -0.70 -4.96
N VAL A 264 5.29 0.28 -4.61
CA VAL A 264 5.09 1.49 -5.43
C VAL A 264 6.39 2.30 -5.53
N ALA A 265 7.18 2.35 -4.45
CA ALA A 265 8.48 3.01 -4.48
C ALA A 265 9.48 2.30 -5.40
N VAL A 266 9.49 0.95 -5.45
CA VAL A 266 10.28 0.20 -6.44
C VAL A 266 9.80 0.50 -7.86
N ILE A 267 8.47 0.51 -8.10
CA ILE A 267 7.89 0.86 -9.41
C ILE A 267 8.41 2.23 -9.84
N ARG A 268 8.23 3.28 -9.03
CA ARG A 268 8.70 4.63 -9.37
C ARG A 268 10.20 4.71 -9.57
N THR A 269 10.97 4.02 -8.74
CA THR A 269 12.43 4.02 -8.87
C THR A 269 12.88 3.40 -10.19
N MET A 270 12.29 2.28 -10.58
CA MET A 270 12.66 1.56 -11.81
C MET A 270 11.99 2.09 -13.09
N THR A 271 10.89 2.82 -13.00
CA THR A 271 10.22 3.36 -14.19
C THR A 271 10.50 4.84 -14.44
N LEU A 272 10.78 5.62 -13.39
CA LEU A 272 11.03 7.07 -13.48
C LEU A 272 12.50 7.43 -13.25
N ILE A 273 13.07 7.05 -12.09
CA ILE A 273 14.42 7.51 -11.69
C ILE A 273 15.50 6.81 -12.53
N PHE A 274 15.42 5.48 -12.63
CA PHE A 274 16.31 4.65 -13.42
C PHE A 274 15.50 4.00 -14.55
N PRO A 275 15.26 4.68 -15.69
CA PRO A 275 14.38 4.18 -16.73
C PRO A 275 14.89 2.87 -17.36
N GLU A 276 13.95 2.11 -17.93
CA GLU A 276 14.25 0.87 -18.66
C GLU A 276 15.27 1.10 -19.79
N GLY A 277 16.20 0.17 -19.94
CA GLY A 277 17.30 0.26 -20.91
C GLY A 277 18.59 0.88 -20.35
N GLY A 278 18.52 1.57 -19.21
CA GLY A 278 19.71 2.01 -18.48
C GLY A 278 20.44 0.84 -17.81
N ILE A 279 21.78 0.90 -17.78
CA ILE A 279 22.62 -0.18 -17.22
C ILE A 279 22.31 -0.47 -15.74
N VAL A 280 22.06 0.57 -14.94
CA VAL A 280 21.68 0.43 -13.52
C VAL A 280 20.35 -0.32 -13.38
N ASN A 281 19.35 0.03 -14.19
CA ASN A 281 18.05 -0.63 -14.18
C ASN A 281 18.17 -2.11 -14.54
N GLN A 282 18.99 -2.46 -15.53
CA GLN A 282 19.24 -3.84 -15.93
C GLN A 282 19.79 -4.68 -14.77
N TYR A 283 20.80 -4.19 -14.05
CA TYR A 283 21.34 -4.90 -12.89
C TYR A 283 20.34 -4.98 -11.73
N MET A 284 19.55 -3.93 -11.49
CA MET A 284 18.47 -3.95 -10.48
C MET A 284 17.41 -5.00 -10.83
N SER A 285 16.96 -5.04 -12.10
CA SER A 285 16.01 -6.02 -12.62
C SER A 285 16.54 -7.45 -12.45
N GLN A 286 17.78 -7.73 -12.84
CA GLN A 286 18.41 -9.05 -12.68
C GLN A 286 18.47 -9.47 -11.21
N ALA A 287 18.89 -8.58 -10.31
CA ALA A 287 18.93 -8.87 -8.87
C ALA A 287 17.52 -9.21 -8.33
N LEU A 288 16.50 -8.44 -8.71
CA LEU A 288 15.12 -8.66 -8.26
C LEU A 288 14.48 -9.90 -8.88
N LEU A 289 14.80 -10.25 -10.13
CA LEU A 289 14.34 -11.47 -10.80
C LEU A 289 14.86 -12.75 -10.12
N ILE A 290 15.90 -12.65 -9.30
CA ILE A 290 16.38 -13.73 -8.45
C ILE A 290 15.73 -13.65 -7.07
N ILE A 291 15.84 -12.50 -6.40
CA ILE A 291 15.43 -12.35 -4.99
C ILE A 291 13.91 -12.44 -4.80
N ALA A 292 13.12 -11.84 -5.68
CA ALA A 292 11.67 -11.75 -5.50
C ALA A 292 10.94 -13.09 -5.73
N PRO A 293 11.28 -13.90 -6.76
CA PRO A 293 10.71 -15.25 -6.89
C PRO A 293 11.12 -16.19 -5.76
N ILE A 294 12.36 -16.09 -5.25
CA ILE A 294 12.79 -16.86 -4.07
C ILE A 294 11.99 -16.44 -2.84
N THR A 295 11.79 -15.13 -2.65
CA THR A 295 10.91 -14.59 -1.59
C THR A 295 9.51 -15.18 -1.69
N LEU A 296 8.94 -15.24 -2.88
CA LEU A 296 7.61 -15.82 -3.12
C LEU A 296 7.55 -17.30 -2.73
N LEU A 297 8.53 -18.11 -3.13
CA LEU A 297 8.60 -19.54 -2.78
C LEU A 297 8.74 -19.77 -1.27
N VAL A 298 9.67 -19.05 -0.63
CA VAL A 298 9.88 -19.17 0.83
C VAL A 298 8.66 -18.68 1.60
N ALA A 299 8.00 -17.62 1.13
CA ALA A 299 6.76 -17.14 1.74
C ALA A 299 5.64 -18.17 1.62
N ALA A 300 5.51 -18.86 0.49
CA ALA A 300 4.56 -19.96 0.33
C ALA A 300 4.88 -21.13 1.26
N ALA A 301 6.15 -21.52 1.38
CA ALA A 301 6.58 -22.54 2.35
C ALA A 301 6.32 -22.11 3.81
N GLY A 302 6.55 -20.83 4.13
CA GLY A 302 6.22 -20.22 5.41
C GLY A 302 4.72 -20.24 5.72
N ALA A 303 3.88 -19.94 4.72
CA ALA A 303 2.43 -20.07 4.81
C ALA A 303 2.02 -21.53 5.10
N LEU A 304 2.65 -22.51 4.43
CA LEU A 304 2.42 -23.93 4.69
C LEU A 304 2.95 -24.38 6.05
N SER A 305 3.92 -23.70 6.67
CA SER A 305 4.37 -24.02 8.04
C SER A 305 3.56 -23.28 9.13
N ALA A 306 2.77 -22.26 8.75
CA ALA A 306 2.02 -21.43 9.68
C ALA A 306 1.02 -22.24 10.53
N ARG A 307 1.09 -22.04 11.86
CA ARG A 307 0.26 -22.77 12.83
C ARG A 307 -1.04 -22.04 13.19
N ASP A 308 -1.07 -20.73 12.99
CA ASP A 308 -2.21 -19.86 13.25
C ASP A 308 -2.54 -18.97 12.05
N VAL A 309 -3.76 -18.47 12.02
CA VAL A 309 -4.32 -17.69 10.91
C VAL A 309 -3.55 -16.40 10.69
N ARG A 310 -3.14 -15.72 11.77
CA ARG A 310 -2.42 -14.44 11.69
C ARG A 310 -1.05 -14.63 11.03
N SER A 311 -0.31 -15.67 11.44
CA SER A 311 0.95 -16.05 10.80
C SER A 311 0.76 -16.42 9.32
N LEU A 312 -0.29 -17.18 8.99
CA LEU A 312 -0.61 -17.55 7.61
C LEU A 312 -0.81 -16.30 6.74
N ILE A 313 -1.65 -15.37 7.19
CA ILE A 313 -1.91 -14.12 6.46
C ILE A 313 -0.63 -13.29 6.34
N GLY A 314 0.19 -13.19 7.40
CA GLY A 314 1.48 -12.50 7.35
C GLY A 314 2.42 -13.05 6.29
N TRP A 315 2.54 -14.38 6.17
CA TRP A 315 3.31 -15.01 5.09
C TRP A 315 2.71 -14.73 3.71
N SER A 316 1.39 -14.67 3.59
CA SER A 316 0.72 -14.31 2.34
C SER A 316 0.95 -12.84 1.92
N VAL A 317 1.17 -11.93 2.88
CA VAL A 317 1.60 -10.55 2.58
C VAL A 317 2.99 -10.53 1.94
N ILE A 318 3.93 -11.31 2.49
CA ILE A 318 5.28 -11.47 1.93
C ILE A 318 5.22 -12.10 0.53
N ALA A 319 4.40 -13.15 0.36
CA ALA A 319 4.19 -13.79 -0.94
C ALA A 319 3.63 -12.79 -1.97
N SER A 320 2.66 -11.96 -1.57
CA SER A 320 2.11 -10.91 -2.42
C SER A 320 3.17 -9.89 -2.83
N ALA A 321 4.03 -9.45 -1.91
CA ALA A 321 5.13 -8.54 -2.23
C ALA A 321 6.16 -9.18 -3.18
N GLY A 322 6.55 -10.43 -2.95
CA GLY A 322 7.46 -11.19 -3.82
C GLY A 322 6.92 -11.32 -5.26
N LEU A 323 5.63 -11.61 -5.42
CA LEU A 323 5.00 -11.66 -6.74
C LEU A 323 4.94 -10.28 -7.42
N LEU A 324 4.57 -9.23 -6.68
CA LEU A 324 4.51 -7.87 -7.23
C LEU A 324 5.88 -7.39 -7.70
N ILE A 325 6.92 -7.57 -6.89
CA ILE A 325 8.28 -7.16 -7.25
C ILE A 325 8.84 -8.01 -8.39
N THR A 326 8.53 -9.32 -8.43
CA THR A 326 8.85 -10.17 -9.59
C THR A 326 8.29 -9.57 -10.89
N ALA A 327 7.01 -9.18 -10.90
CA ALA A 327 6.38 -8.62 -12.08
C ALA A 327 6.95 -7.24 -12.49
N VAL A 328 7.36 -6.43 -11.52
CA VAL A 328 8.06 -5.15 -11.79
C VAL A 328 9.44 -5.40 -12.37
N ALA A 329 10.19 -6.36 -11.82
CA ALA A 329 11.54 -6.70 -12.26
C ALA A 329 11.57 -7.32 -13.65
N MET A 330 10.54 -8.09 -14.03
CA MET A 330 10.36 -8.60 -15.40
C MET A 330 10.24 -7.47 -16.44
N GLY A 331 9.82 -6.29 -16.01
CA GLY A 331 9.50 -5.18 -16.91
C GLY A 331 8.34 -5.51 -17.85
N GLY A 332 8.12 -4.64 -18.82
CA GLY A 332 7.08 -4.85 -19.82
C GLY A 332 5.68 -4.43 -19.35
N THR A 333 4.86 -3.97 -20.29
CA THR A 333 3.56 -3.37 -19.98
C THR A 333 2.56 -4.38 -19.42
N LYS A 334 2.56 -5.61 -19.93
CA LYS A 334 1.61 -6.65 -19.48
C LYS A 334 1.92 -7.15 -18.06
N ALA A 335 3.18 -7.42 -17.74
CA ALA A 335 3.57 -7.83 -16.39
C ALA A 335 3.26 -6.73 -15.37
N LEU A 336 3.60 -5.47 -15.68
CA LEU A 336 3.31 -4.33 -14.81
C LEU A 336 1.80 -4.13 -14.63
N SER A 337 0.99 -4.23 -15.69
CA SER A 337 -0.47 -4.13 -15.57
C SER A 337 -1.06 -5.24 -14.69
N GLY A 338 -0.62 -6.49 -14.88
CA GLY A 338 -1.01 -7.60 -14.02
C GLY A 338 -0.60 -7.39 -12.56
N ALA A 339 0.57 -6.79 -12.32
CA ALA A 339 1.02 -6.41 -10.98
C ALA A 339 0.10 -5.36 -10.35
N LEU A 340 -0.29 -4.32 -11.08
CA LEU A 340 -1.21 -3.29 -10.59
C LEU A 340 -2.58 -3.87 -10.26
N PHE A 341 -3.12 -4.76 -11.11
CA PHE A 341 -4.38 -5.46 -10.83
C PHE A 341 -4.26 -6.34 -9.58
N TYR A 342 -3.20 -7.14 -9.49
CA TYR A 342 -2.94 -7.99 -8.34
C TYR A 342 -2.69 -7.21 -7.05
N LEU A 343 -2.10 -6.01 -7.13
CA LEU A 343 -1.84 -5.14 -5.97
C LEU A 343 -3.15 -4.79 -5.26
N VAL A 344 -4.18 -4.41 -6.02
CA VAL A 344 -5.51 -4.08 -5.47
C VAL A 344 -6.16 -5.31 -4.86
N GLY A 345 -6.28 -6.40 -5.63
CA GLY A 345 -6.95 -7.62 -5.20
C GLY A 345 -6.29 -8.27 -3.98
N SER A 346 -4.97 -8.37 -3.96
CA SER A 346 -4.24 -8.98 -2.84
C SER A 346 -4.33 -8.14 -1.56
N THR A 347 -4.34 -6.81 -1.66
CA THR A 347 -4.49 -5.94 -0.48
C THR A 347 -5.87 -6.10 0.15
N LEU A 348 -6.93 -6.08 -0.65
CA LEU A 348 -8.30 -6.28 -0.17
C LEU A 348 -8.51 -7.68 0.42
N ALA A 349 -7.94 -8.72 -0.21
CA ALA A 349 -8.02 -10.09 0.29
C ALA A 349 -7.27 -10.28 1.61
N THR A 350 -6.09 -9.65 1.77
CA THR A 350 -5.38 -9.65 3.06
C THR A 350 -6.18 -8.92 4.14
N ALA A 351 -6.72 -7.73 3.85
CA ALA A 351 -7.53 -6.97 4.80
C ALA A 351 -8.80 -7.72 5.22
N LEU A 352 -9.48 -8.36 4.25
CA LEU A 352 -10.60 -9.28 4.48
C LEU A 352 -10.22 -10.38 5.48
N LEU A 353 -9.11 -11.07 5.24
CA LEU A 353 -8.72 -12.20 6.08
C LEU A 353 -8.34 -11.77 7.50
N PHE A 354 -7.72 -10.59 7.69
CA PHE A 354 -7.44 -10.08 9.03
C PHE A 354 -8.72 -9.70 9.79
N LEU A 355 -9.70 -9.06 9.14
CA LEU A 355 -10.99 -8.77 9.78
C LEU A 355 -11.80 -10.04 10.03
N ASN A 356 -11.77 -11.01 9.12
CA ASN A 356 -12.40 -12.30 9.33
C ASN A 356 -11.73 -13.07 10.48
N ALA A 357 -10.40 -13.01 10.60
CA ALA A 357 -9.69 -13.54 11.76
C ALA A 357 -10.12 -12.85 13.06
N ALA A 358 -10.45 -11.54 13.03
CA ALA A 358 -10.98 -10.83 14.20
C ALA A 358 -12.35 -11.36 14.59
N ALA A 359 -13.24 -11.58 13.61
CA ALA A 359 -14.55 -12.18 13.83
C ALA A 359 -14.43 -13.59 14.44
N ILE A 360 -13.48 -14.40 13.95
CA ILE A 360 -13.22 -15.76 14.45
C ILE A 360 -12.66 -15.73 15.87
N ASP A 361 -11.69 -14.87 16.15
CA ASP A 361 -11.06 -14.75 17.47
C ASP A 361 -12.06 -14.26 18.53
N GLU A 362 -12.96 -13.34 18.18
CA GLU A 362 -14.02 -12.86 19.08
C GLU A 362 -15.08 -13.93 19.36
N ALA A 363 -15.43 -14.74 18.36
CA ALA A 363 -16.47 -15.77 18.50
C ALA A 363 -16.14 -16.84 19.55
N GLY A 364 -14.84 -17.13 19.70
CA GLY A 364 -14.32 -18.24 20.49
C GLY A 364 -14.63 -19.61 19.84
N PRO A 365 -13.67 -20.55 19.80
CA PRO A 365 -13.94 -21.88 19.27
C PRO A 365 -14.84 -22.68 20.23
N ARG A 366 -15.94 -23.24 19.73
CA ARG A 366 -16.76 -24.24 20.43
C ARG A 366 -16.76 -25.55 19.63
N ALA A 367 -16.58 -26.68 20.32
CA ALA A 367 -16.69 -27.99 19.67
C ALA A 367 -18.17 -28.31 19.40
N THR A 368 -18.46 -28.86 18.22
CA THR A 368 -19.79 -29.38 17.86
C THR A 368 -19.87 -30.88 18.10
N SER A 369 -21.05 -31.37 18.50
CA SER A 369 -21.34 -32.80 18.52
C SER A 369 -21.38 -33.36 17.10
N ALA A 370 -21.15 -34.67 16.94
CA ALA A 370 -21.22 -35.32 15.64
C ALA A 370 -22.69 -35.30 15.12
N GLY A 371 -22.95 -34.53 14.06
CA GLY A 371 -24.28 -34.43 13.42
C GLY A 371 -24.84 -33.01 13.33
N ASP A 372 -24.31 -32.07 14.10
CA ASP A 372 -24.81 -30.68 14.10
C ASP A 372 -24.27 -29.90 12.89
N LEU A 373 -25.16 -29.22 12.17
CA LEU A 373 -24.77 -28.23 11.17
C LEU A 373 -24.15 -27.02 11.87
N PRO A 374 -23.05 -26.45 11.33
CA PRO A 374 -22.47 -25.23 11.90
C PRO A 374 -23.50 -24.10 11.89
N SER A 375 -23.44 -23.22 12.89
CA SER A 375 -24.30 -22.03 12.91
C SER A 375 -24.14 -21.24 11.60
N LYS A 376 -25.23 -20.60 11.14
CA LYS A 376 -25.20 -19.74 9.95
C LYS A 376 -24.10 -18.67 10.05
N ALA A 377 -23.86 -18.19 11.26
CA ALA A 377 -22.83 -17.23 11.59
C ALA A 377 -21.43 -17.78 11.25
N TRP A 378 -21.10 -18.98 11.74
CA TRP A 378 -19.83 -19.65 11.45
C TRP A 378 -19.66 -20.05 9.98
N ALA A 379 -20.76 -20.38 9.28
CA ALA A 379 -20.73 -20.60 7.84
C ALA A 379 -20.31 -19.34 7.06
N TRP A 380 -20.73 -18.15 7.50
CA TRP A 380 -20.30 -16.88 6.88
C TRP A 380 -18.80 -16.62 7.05
N THR A 381 -18.22 -16.85 8.24
CA THR A 381 -16.77 -16.67 8.43
C THR A 381 -15.97 -17.68 7.60
N GLY A 382 -16.49 -18.90 7.42
CA GLY A 382 -15.97 -19.90 6.49
C GLY A 382 -15.99 -19.42 5.03
N ALA A 383 -17.12 -18.88 4.56
CA ALA A 383 -17.26 -18.34 3.22
C ALA A 383 -16.33 -17.14 2.97
N LEU A 384 -16.23 -16.21 3.92
CA LEU A 384 -15.32 -15.06 3.84
C LEU A 384 -13.84 -15.50 3.84
N PHE A 385 -13.49 -16.50 4.65
CA PHE A 385 -12.16 -17.11 4.61
C PHE A 385 -11.88 -17.70 3.23
N PHE A 386 -12.82 -18.46 2.68
CA PHE A 386 -12.67 -19.06 1.35
C PHE A 386 -12.48 -18.00 0.26
N ILE A 387 -13.28 -16.93 0.24
CA ILE A 387 -13.15 -15.83 -0.74
C ILE A 387 -11.77 -15.19 -0.67
N GLY A 388 -11.30 -14.83 0.53
CA GLY A 388 -9.97 -14.24 0.72
C GLY A 388 -8.83 -15.20 0.36
N ALA A 389 -8.94 -16.46 0.78
CA ALA A 389 -7.97 -17.51 0.48
C ALA A 389 -7.89 -17.80 -1.02
N ALA A 390 -9.03 -17.93 -1.70
CA ALA A 390 -9.10 -18.19 -3.13
C ALA A 390 -8.54 -17.01 -3.94
N ALA A 391 -8.81 -15.77 -3.50
CA ALA A 391 -8.21 -14.58 -4.09
C ALA A 391 -6.67 -14.56 -3.94
N LEU A 392 -6.11 -14.87 -2.76
CA LEU A 392 -4.66 -14.87 -2.56
C LEU A 392 -3.95 -16.07 -3.21
N ALA A 393 -4.56 -17.25 -3.17
CA ALA A 393 -4.08 -18.44 -3.88
C ALA A 393 -4.11 -18.22 -5.41
N GLY A 394 -5.07 -17.43 -5.89
CA GLY A 394 -5.23 -17.13 -7.32
C GLY A 394 -6.06 -18.19 -8.04
N LEU A 395 -7.14 -18.66 -7.39
CA LEU A 395 -8.09 -19.60 -8.00
C LEU A 395 -9.05 -18.87 -8.95
N PRO A 396 -9.35 -19.40 -10.14
CA PRO A 396 -10.47 -18.92 -10.94
C PRO A 396 -11.81 -19.06 -10.18
N PRO A 397 -12.74 -18.09 -10.26
CA PRO A 397 -12.72 -16.85 -11.05
C PRO A 397 -12.19 -15.61 -10.28
N PHE A 398 -11.53 -15.77 -9.12
CA PHE A 398 -11.22 -14.65 -8.22
C PHE A 398 -10.17 -13.67 -8.78
N ALA A 399 -10.22 -12.42 -8.33
CA ALA A 399 -9.37 -11.32 -8.82
C ALA A 399 -7.86 -11.63 -8.82
N GLY A 400 -7.37 -12.39 -7.83
CA GLY A 400 -5.95 -12.76 -7.81
C GLY A 400 -5.53 -13.70 -8.93
N PHE A 401 -6.44 -14.51 -9.51
CA PHE A 401 -6.17 -15.29 -10.72
C PHE A 401 -5.90 -14.38 -11.91
N ILE A 402 -6.75 -13.37 -12.14
CA ILE A 402 -6.64 -12.44 -13.27
C ILE A 402 -5.29 -11.69 -13.24
N GLY A 403 -4.90 -11.19 -12.07
CA GLY A 403 -3.60 -10.55 -11.89
C GLY A 403 -2.42 -11.50 -12.15
N LYS A 404 -2.41 -12.68 -11.54
CA LYS A 404 -1.35 -13.69 -11.74
C LYS A 404 -1.25 -14.18 -13.18
N ALA A 405 -2.40 -14.46 -13.81
CA ALA A 405 -2.45 -14.88 -15.22
C ALA A 405 -1.88 -13.79 -16.13
N THR A 406 -2.23 -12.53 -15.90
CA THR A 406 -1.69 -11.40 -16.68
C THR A 406 -0.18 -11.25 -16.50
N ILE A 407 0.34 -11.46 -15.29
CA ILE A 407 1.80 -11.49 -15.03
C ILE A 407 2.47 -12.62 -15.81
N LEU A 408 1.90 -13.83 -15.79
CA LEU A 408 2.43 -14.98 -16.53
C LEU A 408 2.40 -14.79 -18.05
N VAL A 409 1.34 -14.16 -18.58
CA VAL A 409 1.28 -13.75 -20.00
C VAL A 409 2.38 -12.74 -20.31
N GLY A 410 2.67 -11.82 -19.39
CA GLY A 410 3.77 -10.87 -19.52
C GLY A 410 5.17 -11.53 -19.53
N SER A 411 5.31 -12.74 -19.00
CA SER A 411 6.58 -13.49 -18.97
C SER A 411 6.83 -14.34 -20.23
N VAL A 412 5.87 -14.43 -21.15
CA VAL A 412 5.99 -15.25 -22.35
C VAL A 412 7.12 -14.70 -23.23
N ASN A 413 7.95 -15.60 -23.77
CA ASN A 413 9.15 -15.32 -24.57
C ASN A 413 10.27 -14.58 -23.82
N GLN A 414 10.20 -14.46 -22.49
CA GLN A 414 11.32 -13.96 -21.70
C GLN A 414 12.31 -15.08 -21.37
N MET A 415 13.60 -14.74 -21.23
CA MET A 415 14.66 -15.68 -20.83
C MET A 415 14.32 -16.43 -19.53
N TRP A 416 13.66 -15.76 -18.58
CA TRP A 416 13.31 -16.30 -17.27
C TRP A 416 11.95 -17.03 -17.22
N GLN A 417 11.28 -17.24 -18.37
CA GLN A 417 9.90 -17.73 -18.41
C GLN A 417 9.67 -19.00 -17.58
N VAL A 418 10.50 -20.03 -17.75
CA VAL A 418 10.33 -21.32 -17.05
C VAL A 418 10.49 -21.16 -15.53
N TRP A 419 11.50 -20.39 -15.11
CA TRP A 419 11.74 -20.07 -13.70
C TRP A 419 10.57 -19.30 -13.07
N LEU A 420 10.05 -18.30 -13.78
CA LEU A 420 8.92 -17.49 -13.33
C LEU A 420 7.63 -18.31 -13.24
N TRP A 421 7.37 -19.18 -14.22
CA TRP A 421 6.20 -20.05 -14.20
C TRP A 421 6.26 -21.05 -13.04
N PHE A 422 7.41 -21.70 -12.85
CA PHE A 422 7.63 -22.63 -11.76
C PHE A 422 7.41 -21.96 -10.40
N THR A 423 8.02 -20.78 -10.19
CA THR A 423 7.93 -20.05 -8.92
C THR A 423 6.52 -19.53 -8.64
N ILE A 424 5.86 -18.90 -9.61
CA ILE A 424 4.53 -18.31 -9.44
C ILE A 424 3.45 -19.38 -9.28
N LEU A 425 3.44 -20.40 -10.14
CA LEU A 425 2.45 -21.48 -10.07
C LEU A 425 2.71 -22.41 -8.89
N GLY A 426 3.97 -22.75 -8.63
CA GLY A 426 4.38 -23.56 -7.48
C GLY A 426 4.01 -22.88 -6.15
N ALA A 427 4.32 -21.58 -5.99
CA ALA A 427 3.90 -20.84 -4.81
C ALA A 427 2.36 -20.71 -4.71
N GLY A 428 1.66 -20.59 -5.84
CA GLY A 428 0.20 -20.62 -5.89
C GLY A 428 -0.38 -21.92 -5.35
N LEU A 429 0.14 -23.06 -5.81
CA LEU A 429 -0.26 -24.40 -5.35
C LEU A 429 0.03 -24.59 -3.85
N VAL A 430 1.23 -24.24 -3.39
CA VAL A 430 1.60 -24.34 -1.98
C VAL A 430 0.73 -23.45 -1.10
N SER A 431 0.41 -22.23 -1.57
CA SER A 431 -0.51 -21.32 -0.87
C SER A 431 -1.92 -21.91 -0.76
N MET A 432 -2.43 -22.51 -1.85
CA MET A 432 -3.71 -23.20 -1.84
C MET A 432 -3.74 -24.32 -0.79
N LEU A 433 -2.70 -25.16 -0.73
CA LEU A 433 -2.58 -26.22 0.28
C LEU A 433 -2.53 -25.66 1.71
N ALA A 434 -1.79 -24.57 1.92
CA ALA A 434 -1.70 -23.90 3.22
C ALA A 434 -3.06 -23.40 3.70
N TYR A 435 -3.83 -22.76 2.82
CA TYR A 435 -5.17 -22.27 3.11
C TYR A 435 -6.18 -23.40 3.30
N ALA A 436 -6.16 -24.44 2.46
CA ALA A 436 -7.04 -25.60 2.61
C ALA A 436 -6.82 -26.29 3.97
N ARG A 437 -5.56 -26.49 4.35
CA ARG A 437 -5.20 -27.05 5.66
C ARG A 437 -5.67 -26.17 6.81
N MET A 438 -5.45 -24.85 6.72
CA MET A 438 -5.89 -23.92 7.76
C MET A 438 -7.41 -23.86 7.86
N GLY A 439 -8.11 -23.76 6.72
CA GLY A 439 -9.58 -23.76 6.66
C GLY A 439 -10.18 -25.02 7.27
N SER A 440 -9.63 -26.20 6.94
CA SER A 440 -10.04 -27.46 7.57
C SER A 440 -9.85 -27.43 9.09
N ARG A 441 -8.71 -26.94 9.59
CA ARG A 441 -8.47 -26.83 11.05
C ARG A 441 -9.42 -25.85 11.74
N LEU A 442 -9.80 -24.76 11.08
CA LEU A 442 -10.66 -23.73 11.67
C LEU A 442 -12.12 -24.13 11.66
N PHE A 443 -12.63 -24.64 10.54
CA PHE A 443 -14.06 -24.78 10.30
C PHE A 443 -14.59 -26.21 10.40
N TRP A 444 -13.73 -27.23 10.30
CA TRP A 444 -14.19 -28.62 10.37
C TRP A 444 -14.57 -29.02 11.80
N LYS A 445 -15.80 -29.52 12.00
CA LYS A 445 -16.34 -29.97 13.30
C LYS A 445 -16.20 -28.92 14.43
N ARG A 446 -16.38 -27.65 14.10
CA ARG A 446 -16.34 -26.51 15.02
C ARG A 446 -17.51 -25.57 14.75
N ASP A 447 -17.93 -24.87 15.80
CA ASP A 447 -18.94 -23.80 15.73
C ASP A 447 -18.56 -22.65 16.66
N ALA A 448 -19.34 -21.56 16.62
CA ALA A 448 -19.16 -20.36 17.42
C ALA A 448 -20.15 -20.28 18.58
N ALA A 449 -19.74 -19.63 19.68
CA ALA A 449 -20.66 -19.24 20.76
C ALA A 449 -21.55 -18.05 20.37
N GLY A 450 -21.13 -17.25 19.38
CA GLY A 450 -21.85 -16.12 18.79
C GLY A 450 -20.91 -15.27 17.95
N LEU A 451 -21.42 -14.54 16.94
CA LEU A 451 -20.61 -13.58 16.16
C LEU A 451 -21.05 -12.16 16.41
N SER A 452 -20.06 -11.28 16.53
CA SER A 452 -20.25 -9.84 16.55
C SER A 452 -20.39 -9.29 15.13
N PRO A 453 -21.45 -8.51 14.83
CA PRO A 453 -21.57 -7.81 13.56
C PRO A 453 -20.41 -6.85 13.28
N ALA A 454 -19.68 -6.41 14.32
CA ALA A 454 -18.64 -5.39 14.24
C ALA A 454 -17.50 -5.74 13.28
N TYR A 455 -17.11 -7.01 13.17
CA TYR A 455 -16.08 -7.46 12.22
C TYR A 455 -16.66 -8.16 11.01
N LEU A 456 -17.83 -8.81 11.15
CA LEU A 456 -18.46 -9.55 10.07
C LEU A 456 -18.93 -8.63 8.93
N VAL A 457 -19.59 -7.51 9.25
CA VAL A 457 -20.11 -6.58 8.22
C VAL A 457 -18.96 -5.94 7.42
N PRO A 458 -17.89 -5.40 8.04
CA PRO A 458 -16.71 -4.95 7.32
C PRO A 458 -16.03 -6.03 6.46
N ALA A 459 -15.95 -7.27 6.95
CA ALA A 459 -15.42 -8.38 6.17
C ALA A 459 -16.30 -8.69 4.96
N ILE A 460 -17.63 -8.70 5.10
CA ILE A 460 -18.56 -8.83 3.97
C ILE A 460 -18.35 -7.70 2.96
N ALA A 461 -18.14 -6.46 3.41
CA ALA A 461 -17.87 -5.35 2.51
C ALA A 461 -16.60 -5.56 1.67
N PHE A 462 -15.50 -6.04 2.28
CA PHE A 462 -14.30 -6.40 1.51
C PHE A 462 -14.55 -7.54 0.52
N ALA A 463 -15.27 -8.59 0.93
CA ALA A 463 -15.60 -9.71 0.07
C ALA A 463 -16.46 -9.27 -1.13
N ALA A 464 -17.44 -8.40 -0.91
CA ALA A 464 -18.27 -7.82 -1.96
C ALA A 464 -17.42 -7.06 -2.98
N VAL A 465 -16.46 -6.23 -2.53
CA VAL A 465 -15.58 -5.50 -3.45
C VAL A 465 -14.62 -6.42 -4.20
N LEU A 466 -14.10 -7.48 -3.56
CA LEU A 466 -13.31 -8.49 -4.27
C LEU A 466 -14.09 -9.19 -5.37
N ILE A 467 -15.38 -9.50 -5.12
CA ILE A 467 -16.27 -10.06 -6.13
C ILE A 467 -16.52 -9.03 -7.25
N CYS A 468 -16.76 -7.76 -6.90
CA CYS A 468 -16.89 -6.69 -7.89
C CYS A 468 -15.62 -6.54 -8.76
N LEU A 469 -14.42 -6.68 -8.19
CA LEU A 469 -13.18 -6.66 -8.97
C LEU A 469 -13.11 -7.80 -10.00
N THR A 470 -13.65 -8.98 -9.67
CA THR A 470 -13.77 -10.10 -10.62
C THR A 470 -14.83 -9.82 -11.69
N VAL A 471 -16.03 -9.39 -11.29
CA VAL A 471 -17.16 -9.15 -12.21
C VAL A 471 -16.83 -8.03 -13.19
N PHE A 472 -16.23 -6.95 -12.70
CA PHE A 472 -15.82 -5.78 -13.48
C PHE A 472 -14.33 -5.83 -13.86
N ALA A 473 -13.75 -7.01 -14.01
CA ALA A 473 -12.33 -7.17 -14.33
C ALA A 473 -11.92 -6.42 -15.61
N ALA A 474 -12.76 -6.43 -16.65
CA ALA A 474 -12.44 -5.80 -17.93
C ALA A 474 -12.14 -4.28 -17.83
N PRO A 475 -13.02 -3.42 -17.29
CA PRO A 475 -12.70 -1.99 -17.14
C PRO A 475 -11.51 -1.73 -16.21
N ILE A 476 -11.36 -2.52 -15.14
CA ILE A 476 -10.22 -2.38 -14.22
C ILE A 476 -8.92 -2.73 -14.94
N GLN A 477 -8.91 -3.82 -15.72
CA GLN A 477 -7.75 -4.25 -16.50
C GLN A 477 -7.37 -3.20 -17.58
N ARG A 478 -8.36 -2.52 -18.18
CA ARG A 478 -8.08 -1.40 -19.10
C ARG A 478 -7.40 -0.25 -18.38
N TYR A 479 -7.86 0.10 -17.18
CA TYR A 479 -7.24 1.14 -16.37
C TYR A 479 -5.80 0.77 -16.00
N THR A 480 -5.55 -0.48 -15.57
CA THR A 480 -4.19 -0.94 -15.23
C THR A 480 -3.29 -1.06 -16.45
N ASP A 481 -3.81 -1.45 -17.61
CA ASP A 481 -3.08 -1.47 -18.89
C ASP A 481 -2.63 -0.04 -19.25
N GLN A 482 -3.52 0.96 -19.15
CA GLN A 482 -3.17 2.36 -19.40
C GLN A 482 -2.16 2.90 -18.38
N ALA A 483 -2.34 2.58 -17.09
CA ALA A 483 -1.40 2.97 -16.04
C ALA A 483 0.00 2.39 -16.29
N ALA A 484 0.09 1.12 -16.71
CA ALA A 484 1.36 0.48 -17.04
C ALA A 484 2.05 1.11 -18.26
N VAL A 485 1.28 1.52 -19.28
CA VAL A 485 1.82 2.27 -20.44
C VAL A 485 2.38 3.62 -20.01
N GLU A 486 1.67 4.35 -19.15
CA GLU A 486 2.07 5.67 -18.65
C GLU A 486 3.36 5.58 -17.83
N LEU A 487 3.45 4.62 -16.90
CA LEU A 487 4.64 4.41 -16.08
C LEU A 487 5.88 4.09 -16.90
N ARG A 488 5.76 3.27 -17.96
CA ARG A 488 6.88 2.95 -18.86
C ARG A 488 7.25 4.08 -19.82
N ARG A 489 6.43 5.13 -19.92
CA ARG A 489 6.68 6.30 -20.76
C ARG A 489 6.71 7.57 -19.90
N PRO A 490 7.71 7.71 -19.00
CA PRO A 490 7.73 8.78 -18.00
C PRO A 490 7.91 10.20 -18.59
N LYS A 491 8.17 10.35 -19.90
CA LYS A 491 8.38 11.66 -20.55
C LYS A 491 7.25 12.65 -20.30
N ALA A 492 5.99 12.20 -20.32
CA ALA A 492 4.84 13.04 -20.04
C ALA A 492 4.86 13.54 -18.59
N MET A 493 5.11 12.64 -17.63
CA MET A 493 5.26 13.03 -16.22
C MET A 493 6.43 13.99 -16.01
N ILE A 494 7.60 13.72 -16.59
CA ILE A 494 8.80 14.55 -16.46
C ILE A 494 8.53 15.96 -16.99
N SER A 495 7.95 16.08 -18.19
CA SER A 495 7.61 17.37 -18.79
C SER A 495 6.54 18.11 -18.01
N ASN A 496 5.51 17.43 -17.50
CA ASN A 496 4.48 18.04 -16.68
C ASN A 496 5.02 18.57 -15.35
N VAL A 497 5.95 17.86 -14.70
CA VAL A 497 6.54 18.28 -13.42
C VAL A 497 7.50 19.46 -13.63
N LEU A 498 8.48 19.31 -14.53
CA LEU A 498 9.52 20.34 -14.73
C LEU A 498 9.01 21.56 -15.51
N GLY A 499 7.99 21.37 -16.34
CA GLY A 499 7.32 22.44 -17.09
C GLY A 499 6.27 23.21 -16.30
N LYS A 500 5.86 22.74 -15.10
CA LYS A 500 4.86 23.43 -14.29
C LYS A 500 5.40 24.77 -13.80
N LEU A 501 4.74 25.85 -14.19
CA LEU A 501 5.09 27.19 -13.74
C LEU A 501 4.40 27.53 -12.40
N PRO A 502 5.07 28.28 -11.51
CA PRO A 502 4.42 28.93 -10.37
C PRO A 502 3.23 29.77 -10.81
N ILE A 503 2.16 29.72 -10.02
CA ILE A 503 1.01 30.60 -10.21
C ILE A 503 1.47 32.03 -9.88
N GLN A 504 1.45 32.92 -10.86
CA GLN A 504 1.75 34.34 -10.62
C GLN A 504 0.64 34.92 -9.73
N LYS A 505 1.02 35.66 -8.68
CA LYS A 505 0.05 36.47 -7.93
C LYS A 505 -0.63 37.42 -8.94
N PRO A 506 -1.96 37.59 -8.91
CA PRO A 506 -2.58 38.64 -9.71
C PRO A 506 -1.88 39.95 -9.38
N ALA A 507 -1.40 40.65 -10.41
CA ALA A 507 -0.82 41.97 -10.24
C ALA A 507 -1.91 42.86 -9.62
N ASN A 508 -1.84 43.11 -8.31
CA ASN A 508 -2.58 44.20 -7.73
C ASN A 508 -2.09 45.46 -8.43
N GLN A 509 -2.95 46.05 -9.27
CA GLN A 509 -3.56 47.38 -9.12
C GLN A 509 -2.97 48.34 -8.05
N GLU A 510 -1.67 48.31 -7.77
CA GLU A 510 -0.97 49.25 -6.89
C GLU A 510 -0.37 50.43 -7.68
N SER A 511 -0.51 50.47 -9.02
CA SER A 511 -0.01 51.59 -9.84
C SER A 511 -1.01 52.74 -10.03
N ASN A 512 -2.24 52.67 -9.51
CA ASN A 512 -3.23 53.76 -9.66
C ASN A 512 -3.39 54.68 -8.43
N ALA A 513 -2.57 54.51 -7.38
CA ALA A 513 -2.64 55.35 -6.18
C ALA A 513 -1.51 56.41 -6.07
N LEU A 514 -0.58 56.48 -7.02
CA LEU A 514 0.58 57.41 -6.97
C LEU A 514 0.70 58.34 -8.19
N GLY A 515 -0.39 58.51 -8.96
CA GLY A 515 -0.41 59.34 -10.17
C GLY A 515 -1.54 60.37 -10.19
N ALA A 516 -1.53 61.32 -9.25
CA ALA A 516 -2.28 62.56 -9.40
C ALA A 516 -1.54 63.71 -8.68
N PRO A 517 -0.81 64.59 -9.39
CA PRO A 517 -0.35 65.84 -8.83
C PRO A 517 -1.56 66.77 -8.59
N LYS A 518 -1.65 67.34 -7.38
CA LYS A 518 -2.40 68.58 -7.13
C LYS A 518 -1.46 69.76 -7.29
#